data_AF-A0A968VZN6-F1
#
_entry.id   AF-A0A968VZN6-F1
#
_cell.length_a   1.000
_cell.length_b   1.000
_cell.length_c   1.000
_cell.angle_alpha   90.00
_cell.angle_beta   90.00
_cell.angle_gamma   90.00
#
_symmetry.space_group_name_H-M   'P 1'
#
loop_
_entity.id
_entity.type
_entity.pdbx_description
1 polymer ?
#
loop_
_entity_poly.entity_id
_entity_poly.type
_entity_poly.pdbx_seq_one_letter_code
_entity_poly.pdbx_strand_id
1 'polypeptide(L)' 'MLKSLKDQKHYIGSTGNVENRLAFHNAARQRSTKHRVPFVLVYLVVICY' A
#
# COMPACT_ATOMS: atom_id res chain seq x y z
N MET A 1 -4.91 -3.13 -2.86
CA MET A 1 -5.46 -2.17 -1.87
C MET A 1 -4.73 -2.35 -0.55
N LEU A 2 -4.13 -1.28 -0.06
CA LEU A 2 -3.49 -1.27 1.26
C LEU A 2 -4.38 -0.55 2.26
N LYS A 3 -4.45 -1.03 3.50
CA LYS A 3 -5.16 -0.35 4.59
C LYS A 3 -4.15 0.14 5.62
N SER A 4 -4.22 1.42 5.95
CA SER A 4 -3.44 1.97 7.06
C SER A 4 -4.02 1.47 8.38
N LEU A 5 -3.17 0.93 9.26
CA LEU A 5 -3.58 0.59 10.62
C LEU A 5 -3.73 1.84 11.50
N LYS A 6 -3.06 2.94 11.14
CA LYS A 6 -3.10 4.20 11.89
C LYS A 6 -4.43 4.92 11.74
N ASP A 7 -4.90 5.09 10.51
CA ASP A 7 -6.11 5.89 10.24
C ASP A 7 -7.27 5.07 9.68
N GLN A 8 -7.10 3.74 9.54
CA GLN A 8 -8.08 2.81 8.98
C GLN A 8 -8.54 3.12 7.54
N LYS A 9 -7.91 4.09 6.86
CA LYS A 9 -8.23 4.46 5.49
C LYS A 9 -7.44 3.62 4.49
N HIS A 10 -8.01 3.48 3.30
CA HIS A 10 -7.42 2.72 2.22
C HIS A 10 -6.45 3.55 1.36
N TYR A 11 -5.57 2.84 0.67
CA TYR A 11 -4.79 3.30 -0.48
C TYR A 11 -5.05 2.34 -1.64
N ILE A 12 -5.34 2.89 -2.81
CA ILE A 12 -5.64 2.15 -4.04
C ILE A 12 -4.60 2.57 -5.08
N GLY A 13 -4.00 1.58 -5.74
CA GLY A 13 -3.00 1.77 -6.78
C GLY A 13 -2.60 0.44 -7.41
N SER A 14 -1.85 0.52 -8.51
CA SER A 14 -1.29 -0.62 -9.23
C SER A 14 0.23 -0.73 -9.03
N THR A 15 0.76 -1.93 -9.23
CA THR A 15 2.19 -2.23 -9.15
C THR A 15 2.46 -3.56 -9.86
N GLY A 16 3.66 -3.72 -10.43
CA GLY A 16 4.13 -5.01 -10.94
C GLY A 16 4.74 -5.90 -9.84
N ASN A 17 5.02 -5.35 -8.66
CA ASN A 17 5.51 -6.10 -7.51
C ASN A 17 4.81 -5.58 -6.24
N VAL A 18 3.99 -6.43 -5.63
CA VAL A 18 3.15 -6.08 -4.47
C VAL A 18 3.98 -5.97 -3.19
N GLU A 19 4.97 -6.84 -3.02
CA GLU A 19 5.86 -6.87 -1.85
C GLU A 19 6.69 -5.59 -1.76
N ASN A 20 7.36 -5.22 -2.85
CA ASN A 20 8.14 -3.98 -2.94
C ASN A 20 7.27 -2.75 -2.70
N ARG A 21 6.03 -2.73 -3.22
CA ARG A 21 5.09 -1.63 -2.99
C ARG A 21 4.72 -1.53 -1.51
N LEU A 22 4.39 -2.65 -0.86
CA LEU A 22 4.05 -2.66 0.56
C LEU A 22 5.22 -2.20 1.43
N ALA A 23 6.44 -2.71 1.17
CA ALA A 23 7.65 -2.29 1.85
C ALA A 23 7.96 -0.79 1.65
N PHE A 24 7.80 -0.27 0.44
CA PHE A 24 7.99 1.16 0.13
C PHE A 24 7.05 2.07 0.91
N HIS A 25 5.76 1.71 1.00
CA HIS A 25 4.79 2.47 1.79
C HIS A 25 5.11 2.38 3.29
N ASN A 26 5.43 1.19 3.81
CA ASN A 26 5.76 1.00 5.23
C ASN A 26 7.08 1.66 5.64
N ALA A 27 8.02 1.85 4.72
CA ALA A 27 9.22 2.65 4.92
C ALA A 27 8.96 4.18 4.83
N ALA A 28 7.70 4.62 4.79
CA ALA A 28 7.28 6.02 4.72
C ALA A 28 7.87 6.81 3.52
N ARG A 29 8.22 6.13 2.41
CA ARG A 29 8.86 6.76 1.24
C ARG A 29 7.87 7.48 0.32
N GLN A 30 6.59 7.12 0.35
CA GLN A 30 5.57 7.78 -0.48
C GLN A 30 5.11 9.09 0.15
N ARG A 31 5.43 10.24 -0.47
CA ARG A 31 5.14 11.60 0.06
C ARG A 31 3.70 11.77 0.58
N SER A 32 2.70 11.30 -0.17
CA SER A 32 1.27 11.48 0.18
C SER A 32 0.75 10.52 1.25
N THR A 33 1.46 9.43 1.54
CA THR A 33 1.01 8.40 2.51
C THR A 33 2.00 8.15 3.64
N LYS A 34 3.16 8.83 3.65
CA LYS A 34 4.23 8.67 4.66
C LYS A 34 3.76 8.84 6.10
N HIS A 35 2.75 9.68 6.35
CA HIS A 35 2.20 9.93 7.68
C HIS A 35 1.13 8.92 8.13
N ARG A 36 0.81 7.95 7.26
CA ARG A 36 -0.27 6.97 7.43
C ARG A 36 0.25 5.54 7.65
N VAL A 37 1.55 5.35 7.81
CA VAL A 37 2.13 4.04 8.17
C VAL A 37 1.69 3.59 9.57
N PRO A 38 1.63 2.27 9.86
CA PRO A 38 1.90 1.15 8.96
C PRO A 38 0.68 0.75 8.11
N PHE A 39 0.93 0.11 6.97
CA PHE A 39 -0.02 -0.42 6.00
C PHE A 39 0.04 -1.95 5.97
N VAL A 40 -1.13 -2.56 5.71
CA VAL A 40 -1.30 -3.99 5.43
C VAL A 40 -2.01 -4.19 4.09
N LEU A 41 -1.71 -5.28 3.39
CA LEU A 41 -2.44 -5.67 2.19
C LEU A 41 -3.77 -6.32 2.60
N VAL A 42 -4.89 -5.76 2.12
CA VAL A 42 -6.23 -6.29 2.44
C VAL A 42 -6.98 -6.84 1.23
N TYR A 43 -6.57 -6.44 0.03
CA TYR A 43 -7.19 -6.90 -1.21
C TYR A 43 -6.22 -6.74 -2.39
N LEU A 44 -6.18 -7.71 -3.28
CA LEU A 44 -5.34 -7.72 -4.49
C LEU A 44 -6.18 -8.19 -5.69
N VAL A 45 -6.09 -7.47 -6.80
CA VAL A 45 -6.60 -7.92 -8.11
C VAL A 45 -5.39 -8.23 -8.98
N VAL A 46 -5.41 -9.39 -9.64
CA VAL A 46 -4.40 -9.78 -10.61
C VAL A 46 -4.98 -9.60 -12.01
N ILE A 47 -4.26 -8.86 -12.84
CA ILE A 47 -4.62 -8.66 -14.25
C ILE A 47 -3.64 -9.51 -15.07
N CYS A 48 -4.16 -10.48 -15.81
CA CYS A 48 -3.41 -11.24 -16.80
C CYS A 48 -3.60 -10.59 -18.18
N TYR A 49 -2.53 -10.50 -18.94
CA TYR A 49 -2.51 -10.05 -20.33
C TYR A 49 -2.18 -11.21 -21.26
#